data_AF-A0A250IFH9-F1
#
_entry.id   AF-A0A250IFH9-F1
#
_cell.length_a   1.000
_cell.length_b   1.000
_cell.length_c   1.000
_cell.angle_alpha   90.00
_cell.angle_beta   90.00
_cell.angle_gamma   90.00
#
_symmetry.space_group_name_H-M   'P 1'
#
loop_
_entity.id
_entity.type
_entity.pdbx_description
1 polymer ?
#
loop_
_entity_poly.entity_id
_entity_poly.type
_entity_poly.pdbx_seq_one_letter_code
_entity_poly.pdbx_strand_id
1 'polypeptide(L)'
;MVDETNPQLEFRLRRRLSAFIHRESVWRPALRSLQERTQARGWTIYVFGGTLRDLLALAPSTVPRDLDLVVAGTTRQSLESVFERELVRVNRFGGLHLVTHKLPVDMWTLDSTWAFRERLVHGSDFSDLPRTTFLNVEAIAAEFHTRPGRARTLYTRGFFRGIQERQVEINLEDNPYPALCIVRSLITAQRLRFSLGPRLVRFIMHHARRIPIEELEAIQRSHYGRIRLNRHQLHTLTVLVREQASHIKIRPVTLPREHQLALRGVA
;
A
#
# COMPACT_ATOMS: atom_id res chain seq x y z
N MET A 1 -22.17 4.35 -3.83
CA MET A 1 -21.30 5.36 -4.46
C MET A 1 -20.56 4.67 -5.59
N VAL A 2 -20.88 5.06 -6.81
CA VAL A 2 -20.28 4.55 -8.04
C VAL A 2 -18.78 4.84 -7.99
N ASP A 3 -17.96 3.82 -8.24
CA ASP A 3 -16.52 4.01 -8.40
C ASP A 3 -16.32 4.83 -9.68
N GLU A 4 -16.10 6.14 -9.54
CA GLU A 4 -15.84 7.01 -10.69
C GLU A 4 -14.45 6.66 -11.23
N THR A 5 -14.45 5.70 -12.15
CA THR A 5 -13.30 5.36 -12.98
C THR A 5 -12.82 6.63 -13.68
N ASN A 6 -11.53 6.95 -13.56
CA ASN A 6 -10.89 7.97 -14.38
C ASN A 6 -10.16 7.26 -15.54
N PRO A 7 -10.73 7.21 -16.76
CA PRO A 7 -10.19 6.38 -17.84
C PRO A 7 -8.75 6.73 -18.22
N GLN A 8 -8.36 8.01 -18.06
CA GLN A 8 -7.01 8.46 -18.36
C GLN A 8 -5.99 7.95 -17.33
N LEU A 9 -6.32 8.03 -16.03
CA LEU A 9 -5.49 7.49 -14.97
C LEU A 9 -5.41 5.96 -15.04
N GLU A 10 -6.53 5.32 -15.35
CA GLU A 10 -6.61 3.89 -15.55
C GLU A 10 -5.72 3.42 -16.70
N PHE A 11 -5.85 4.04 -17.88
CA PHE A 11 -5.01 3.75 -19.04
C PHE A 11 -3.52 3.94 -18.71
N ARG A 12 -3.19 5.03 -18.01
CA ARG A 12 -1.82 5.32 -17.59
C ARG A 12 -1.27 4.24 -16.64
N LEU A 13 -2.06 3.79 -15.67
CA LEU A 13 -1.67 2.73 -14.75
C LEU A 13 -1.45 1.41 -15.49
N ARG A 14 -2.39 1.00 -16.35
CA ARG A 14 -2.26 -0.22 -17.17
C ARG A 14 -0.95 -0.22 -17.96
N ARG A 15 -0.65 0.90 -18.64
CA ARG A 15 0.59 1.06 -19.40
C ARG A 15 1.83 0.98 -18.52
N ARG A 16 1.85 1.68 -17.38
CA ARG A 16 3.00 1.69 -16.46
C ARG A 16 3.23 0.33 -15.81
N LEU A 17 2.16 -0.38 -15.44
CA LEU A 17 2.25 -1.72 -14.88
C LEU A 17 2.74 -2.74 -15.92
N SER A 18 2.24 -2.69 -17.16
CA SER A 18 2.77 -3.54 -18.23
C SER A 18 4.25 -3.24 -18.51
N ALA A 19 4.65 -1.97 -18.53
CA ALA A 19 6.06 -1.61 -18.66
C ALA A 19 6.89 -2.13 -17.48
N PHE A 20 6.41 -1.98 -16.25
CA PHE A 20 7.06 -2.50 -15.04
C PHE A 20 7.29 -4.01 -15.11
N ILE A 21 6.29 -4.77 -15.57
CA ILE A 21 6.35 -6.23 -15.64
C ILE A 21 7.26 -6.71 -16.77
N HIS A 22 7.19 -6.08 -17.94
CA HIS A 22 7.78 -6.63 -19.17
C HIS A 22 9.10 -5.97 -19.61
N ARG A 23 9.36 -4.73 -19.19
CA ARG A 23 10.58 -4.01 -19.60
C ARG A 23 11.82 -4.65 -18.97
N GLU A 24 12.90 -4.67 -19.73
CA GLU A 24 14.21 -5.04 -19.20
C GLU A 24 14.61 -4.12 -18.04
N SER A 25 14.92 -4.75 -16.91
CA SER A 25 15.25 -4.09 -15.65
C SER A 25 15.95 -5.09 -14.73
N VAL A 26 16.54 -4.58 -13.64
CA VAL A 26 17.13 -5.42 -12.58
C VAL A 26 16.12 -6.39 -11.95
N TRP A 27 14.82 -6.14 -12.10
CA TRP A 27 13.75 -6.97 -11.55
C TRP A 27 13.10 -7.90 -12.58
N ARG A 28 13.44 -7.77 -13.87
CA ARG A 28 12.86 -8.61 -14.93
C ARG A 28 13.07 -10.11 -14.70
N PRO A 29 14.24 -10.59 -14.21
CA PRO A 29 14.41 -12.00 -13.86
C PRO A 29 13.45 -12.46 -12.75
N ALA A 30 13.26 -11.63 -11.72
CA ALA A 30 12.33 -11.91 -10.62
C ALA A 30 10.90 -12.05 -11.11
N LEU A 31 10.44 -11.05 -11.88
CA LEU A 31 9.09 -10.99 -12.42
C LEU A 31 8.82 -12.17 -13.36
N ARG A 32 9.79 -12.51 -14.23
CA ARG A 32 9.68 -13.68 -15.11
C ARG A 32 9.57 -14.99 -14.33
N SER A 33 10.43 -15.19 -13.33
CA SER A 33 10.41 -16.38 -12.48
C SER A 33 9.09 -16.53 -11.70
N LEU A 34 8.52 -15.41 -11.22
CA LEU A 34 7.19 -15.40 -10.62
C LEU A 34 6.11 -15.75 -11.66
N GLN A 35 6.20 -15.20 -12.88
CA GLN A 35 5.24 -15.47 -13.96
C GLN A 35 5.22 -16.95 -14.35
N GLU A 36 6.38 -17.54 -14.65
CA GLU A 36 6.49 -18.93 -15.09
C GLU A 36 5.97 -19.90 -14.03
N ARG A 37 6.41 -19.74 -12.77
CA ARG A 37 6.02 -20.65 -11.68
C ARG A 37 4.53 -20.60 -11.38
N THR A 38 3.91 -19.43 -11.50
CA THR A 38 2.50 -19.25 -11.14
C THR A 38 1.57 -19.62 -12.28
N GLN A 39 1.95 -19.31 -13.53
CA GLN A 39 1.21 -19.74 -14.73
C GLN A 39 1.22 -21.26 -14.90
N ALA A 40 2.36 -21.92 -14.67
CA ALA A 40 2.47 -23.38 -14.75
C ALA A 40 1.53 -24.13 -13.79
N ARG A 41 1.01 -23.44 -12.77
CA ARG A 41 0.11 -24.00 -11.75
C ARG A 41 -1.34 -23.51 -11.89
N GLY A 42 -1.62 -22.69 -12.90
CA GLY A 42 -2.97 -22.14 -13.11
C GLY A 42 -3.42 -21.17 -12.02
N TRP A 43 -2.50 -20.56 -11.28
CA TRP A 43 -2.85 -19.62 -10.22
C TRP A 43 -3.24 -18.25 -10.77
N THR A 44 -4.30 -17.68 -10.20
CA THR A 44 -4.71 -16.30 -10.50
C THR A 44 -4.04 -15.36 -9.53
N ILE A 45 -3.38 -14.32 -10.04
CA ILE A 45 -2.56 -13.42 -9.23
C ILE A 45 -2.91 -11.97 -9.52
N TYR A 46 -3.02 -11.18 -8.46
CA TYR A 46 -3.18 -9.74 -8.54
C TYR A 46 -2.05 -9.03 -7.79
N VAL A 47 -1.50 -8.00 -8.41
CA VAL A 47 -0.71 -6.97 -7.73
C VAL A 47 -1.66 -6.11 -6.92
N PHE A 48 -1.31 -5.81 -5.68
CA PHE A 48 -2.21 -5.13 -4.75
C PHE A 48 -1.56 -3.89 -4.13
N GLY A 49 -2.36 -2.87 -3.81
CA GLY A 49 -1.93 -1.82 -2.90
C GLY A 49 -0.81 -0.89 -3.42
N GLY A 50 0.21 -0.72 -2.58
CA GLY A 50 1.19 0.37 -2.67
C GLY A 50 2.05 0.35 -3.93
N THR A 51 2.27 -0.82 -4.54
CA THR A 51 2.99 -0.93 -5.82
C THR A 51 2.27 -0.15 -6.92
N LEU A 52 0.94 -0.32 -7.04
CA LEU A 52 0.13 0.30 -8.08
C LEU A 52 0.02 1.82 -7.87
N ARG A 53 -0.09 2.23 -6.61
CA ARG A 53 -0.01 3.64 -6.21
C ARG A 53 1.28 4.29 -6.67
N ASP A 54 2.42 3.68 -6.33
CA ASP A 54 3.74 4.23 -6.63
C ASP A 54 3.94 4.30 -8.16
N LEU A 55 3.55 3.25 -8.89
CA LEU A 55 3.58 3.26 -10.35
C LEU A 55 2.76 4.39 -10.96
N LEU A 56 1.60 4.74 -10.41
CA LEU A 56 0.75 5.80 -10.97
C LEU A 56 1.16 7.21 -10.52
N ALA A 57 1.42 7.39 -9.24
CA ALA A 57 1.49 8.69 -8.58
C ALA A 57 2.92 9.25 -8.46
N LEU A 58 3.95 8.40 -8.60
CA LEU A 58 5.35 8.83 -8.50
C LEU A 58 6.01 8.94 -9.87
N ALA A 59 7.22 9.51 -9.88
CA ALA A 59 8.02 9.60 -11.09
C ALA A 59 8.37 8.19 -11.62
N PRO A 60 8.46 7.98 -12.94
CA PRO A 60 8.78 6.66 -13.51
C PRO A 60 10.12 6.06 -13.05
N SER A 61 11.05 6.89 -12.58
CA SER A 61 12.32 6.45 -11.98
C SER A 61 12.18 5.95 -10.55
N THR A 62 11.03 6.19 -9.90
CA THR A 62 10.77 5.72 -8.54
C THR A 62 10.43 4.25 -8.58
N VAL A 63 11.29 3.46 -7.98
CA VAL A 63 11.13 2.03 -7.86
C VAL A 63 10.24 1.74 -6.63
N PRO A 64 9.20 0.89 -6.75
CA PRO A 64 8.44 0.39 -5.61
C PRO A 64 9.36 -0.20 -4.52
N ARG A 65 8.90 -0.28 -3.27
CA ARG A 65 9.72 -0.90 -2.20
C ARG A 65 9.76 -2.42 -2.34
N ASP A 66 8.61 -2.97 -2.67
CA ASP A 66 8.24 -4.37 -2.67
C ASP A 66 7.13 -4.57 -3.71
N LEU A 67 6.82 -5.83 -3.96
CA LEU A 67 5.70 -6.26 -4.78
C LEU A 67 4.72 -7.05 -3.92
N ASP A 68 3.54 -6.51 -3.67
CA ASP A 68 2.45 -7.20 -2.97
C ASP A 68 1.64 -8.04 -3.97
N LEU A 69 1.58 -9.35 -3.77
CA LEU A 69 0.87 -10.31 -4.63
C LEU A 69 -0.18 -11.09 -3.84
N VAL A 70 -1.43 -11.04 -4.30
CA VAL A 70 -2.52 -11.87 -3.78
C VAL A 70 -2.81 -12.98 -4.77
N VAL A 71 -2.90 -14.22 -4.28
CA VAL A 71 -2.99 -15.42 -5.11
C VAL A 71 -4.27 -16.22 -4.80
N ALA A 72 -4.98 -16.66 -5.84
CA ALA A 72 -6.10 -17.60 -5.73
C ALA A 72 -5.81 -18.90 -6.49
N GLY A 73 -6.52 -19.97 -6.13
CA GLY A 73 -6.30 -21.31 -6.69
C GLY A 73 -5.12 -22.06 -6.05
N THR A 74 -4.74 -21.69 -4.83
CA THR A 74 -3.64 -22.32 -4.09
C THR A 74 -3.85 -22.24 -2.59
N THR A 75 -3.05 -22.97 -1.82
CA THR A 75 -2.97 -22.90 -0.36
C THR A 75 -1.68 -22.24 0.08
N ARG A 76 -1.62 -21.76 1.32
CA ARG A 76 -0.38 -21.22 1.90
C ARG A 76 0.77 -22.25 1.84
N GLN A 77 0.51 -23.50 2.17
CA GLN A 77 1.52 -24.58 2.14
C GLN A 77 2.07 -24.79 0.73
N SER A 78 1.21 -24.70 -0.28
CA SER A 78 1.61 -24.79 -1.68
C SER A 78 2.46 -23.59 -2.11
N LEU A 79 2.10 -22.36 -1.68
CA LEU A 79 2.96 -21.19 -1.89
C LEU A 79 4.34 -21.37 -1.24
N GLU A 80 4.38 -21.82 0.02
CA GLU A 80 5.62 -22.03 0.78
C GLU A 80 6.51 -23.07 0.10
N SER A 81 5.94 -24.20 -0.33
CA SER A 81 6.68 -25.24 -1.04
C SER A 81 7.29 -24.74 -2.36
N VAL A 82 6.59 -23.89 -3.11
CA VAL A 82 7.04 -23.40 -4.42
C VAL A 82 8.12 -22.32 -4.31
N PHE A 83 8.08 -21.52 -3.23
CA PHE A 83 8.98 -20.40 -2.99
C PHE A 83 9.88 -20.59 -1.77
N GLU A 84 10.10 -21.83 -1.35
CA GLU A 84 10.86 -22.17 -0.14
C GLU A 84 12.25 -21.53 -0.14
N ARG A 85 12.92 -21.53 -1.30
CA ARG A 85 14.27 -20.99 -1.46
C ARG A 85 14.33 -19.46 -1.35
N GLU A 86 13.23 -18.78 -1.65
CA GLU A 86 13.12 -17.32 -1.57
C GLU A 86 12.48 -16.84 -0.26
N LEU A 87 11.94 -17.75 0.55
CA LEU A 87 11.22 -17.44 1.77
C LEU A 87 12.17 -16.91 2.85
N VAL A 88 11.97 -15.65 3.22
CA VAL A 88 12.72 -15.01 4.30
C VAL A 88 12.01 -15.15 5.63
N ARG A 89 10.68 -14.94 5.65
CA ARG A 89 9.84 -15.10 6.85
C ARG A 89 8.37 -15.22 6.47
N VAL A 90 7.57 -15.76 7.38
CA VAL A 90 6.11 -15.67 7.32
C VAL A 90 5.65 -14.57 8.29
N ASN A 91 4.80 -13.67 7.83
CA ASN A 91 4.26 -12.60 8.66
C ASN A 91 3.15 -13.13 9.60
N ARG A 92 2.77 -12.32 10.60
CA ARG A 92 1.74 -12.67 11.59
C ARG A 92 0.35 -12.99 11.01
N PHE A 93 0.10 -12.61 9.77
CA PHE A 93 -1.16 -12.88 9.06
C PHE A 93 -1.06 -14.12 8.16
N GLY A 94 0.09 -14.81 8.12
CA GLY A 94 0.32 -15.99 7.30
C GLY A 94 0.79 -15.68 5.87
N GLY A 95 1.10 -14.43 5.55
CA GLY A 95 1.68 -14.04 4.27
C GLY A 95 3.19 -14.29 4.24
N LEU A 96 3.69 -14.70 3.09
CA LEU A 96 5.09 -15.00 2.83
C LEU A 96 5.83 -13.71 2.46
N HIS A 97 6.93 -13.44 3.14
CA HIS A 97 7.90 -12.43 2.73
C HIS A 97 9.04 -13.13 1.99
N LEU A 98 9.11 -12.89 0.68
CA LEU A 98 10.07 -13.51 -0.23
C LEU A 98 11.11 -12.49 -0.70
N VAL A 99 12.29 -12.96 -1.08
CA VAL A 99 13.26 -12.17 -1.85
C VAL A 99 13.64 -12.94 -3.11
N THR A 100 13.06 -12.53 -4.24
CA THR A 100 13.27 -13.17 -5.55
C THR A 100 14.20 -12.31 -6.39
N HIS A 101 15.43 -12.75 -6.68
CA HIS A 101 16.45 -11.96 -7.40
C HIS A 101 16.57 -10.49 -6.89
N LYS A 102 16.68 -10.31 -5.56
CA LYS A 102 16.74 -9.00 -4.86
C LYS A 102 15.45 -8.17 -4.87
N LEU A 103 14.38 -8.61 -5.53
CA LEU A 103 13.05 -8.00 -5.42
C LEU A 103 12.35 -8.54 -4.17
N PRO A 104 12.03 -7.70 -3.17
CA PRO A 104 11.17 -8.09 -2.07
C PRO A 104 9.74 -8.31 -2.57
N VAL A 105 9.13 -9.43 -2.20
CA VAL A 105 7.75 -9.78 -2.58
C VAL A 105 7.00 -10.19 -1.33
N ASP A 106 5.88 -9.54 -1.05
CA ASP A 106 4.93 -10.00 -0.03
C ASP A 106 3.81 -10.75 -0.76
N MET A 107 3.65 -12.04 -0.45
CA MET A 107 2.72 -12.93 -1.16
C MET A 107 1.80 -13.67 -0.19
N TRP A 108 0.50 -13.66 -0.43
CA TRP A 108 -0.47 -14.40 0.39
C TRP A 108 -1.66 -14.89 -0.44
N THR A 109 -2.44 -15.81 0.12
CA THR A 109 -3.62 -16.33 -0.56
C THR A 109 -4.81 -15.39 -0.37
N LEU A 110 -5.71 -15.36 -1.35
CA LEU A 110 -6.86 -14.44 -1.34
C LEU A 110 -7.70 -14.60 -0.07
N ASP A 111 -8.01 -15.85 0.30
CA ASP A 111 -8.75 -16.25 1.49
C ASP A 111 -8.03 -15.89 2.81
N SER A 112 -6.70 -15.81 2.80
CA SER A 112 -5.93 -15.41 3.98
C SER A 112 -5.82 -13.88 4.16
N THR A 113 -6.45 -13.09 3.28
CA THR A 113 -6.47 -11.62 3.43
C THR A 113 -7.16 -11.28 4.75
N TRP A 114 -6.44 -10.55 5.61
CA TRP A 114 -6.85 -10.29 6.99
C TRP A 114 -8.30 -9.80 7.13
N ALA A 115 -8.70 -8.79 6.36
CA ALA A 115 -10.07 -8.24 6.46
C ALA A 115 -11.17 -9.23 6.04
N PHE A 116 -10.88 -10.20 5.17
CA PHE A 116 -11.82 -11.27 4.83
C PHE A 116 -11.89 -12.29 5.96
N ARG A 117 -10.73 -12.70 6.50
CA ARG A 117 -10.65 -13.65 7.62
C ARG A 117 -11.37 -13.15 8.87
N GLU A 118 -11.21 -11.87 9.19
CA GLU A 118 -11.90 -11.21 10.31
C GLU A 118 -13.34 -10.78 9.98
N ARG A 119 -13.84 -11.08 8.77
CA ARG A 119 -15.21 -10.76 8.30
C ARG A 119 -15.56 -9.27 8.33
N LEU A 120 -14.56 -8.40 8.18
CA LEU A 120 -14.72 -6.94 8.12
C LEU A 120 -15.18 -6.46 6.75
N VAL A 121 -14.92 -7.26 5.72
CA VAL A 121 -15.44 -7.05 4.37
C VAL A 121 -16.19 -8.32 3.96
N HIS A 122 -17.47 -8.15 3.61
CA HIS A 122 -18.24 -9.22 2.98
C HIS A 122 -17.79 -9.38 1.53
N GLY A 123 -17.25 -10.56 1.21
CA GLY A 123 -16.66 -10.85 -0.10
C GLY A 123 -15.42 -11.72 0.03
N SER A 124 -15.07 -12.42 -1.04
CA SER A 124 -13.89 -13.30 -1.08
C SER A 124 -13.28 -13.36 -2.49
N ASP A 125 -13.49 -12.33 -3.29
CA ASP A 125 -12.99 -12.20 -4.65
C ASP A 125 -11.99 -11.03 -4.78
N PHE A 126 -11.18 -11.02 -5.84
CA PHE A 126 -10.27 -9.94 -6.17
C PHE A 126 -10.98 -8.59 -6.35
N SER A 127 -12.25 -8.61 -6.76
CA SER A 127 -13.09 -7.41 -6.85
C SER A 127 -13.36 -6.73 -5.50
N ASP A 128 -13.27 -7.49 -4.40
CA ASP A 128 -13.44 -6.98 -3.04
C ASP A 128 -12.13 -6.60 -2.36
N LEU A 129 -10.98 -7.04 -2.87
CA LEU A 129 -9.67 -6.69 -2.29
C LEU A 129 -9.47 -5.18 -2.07
N PRO A 130 -9.83 -4.27 -3.00
CA PRO A 130 -9.72 -2.83 -2.76
C PRO A 130 -10.41 -2.36 -1.48
N ARG A 131 -11.46 -3.06 -1.02
CA ARG A 131 -12.20 -2.74 0.20
C ARG A 131 -11.42 -3.02 1.48
N THR A 132 -10.33 -3.79 1.42
CA THR A 132 -9.60 -4.28 2.62
C THR A 132 -8.46 -3.37 3.05
N THR A 133 -8.07 -2.39 2.22
CA THR A 133 -6.96 -1.49 2.52
C THR A 133 -7.36 -0.38 3.48
N PHE A 134 -6.41 0.02 4.35
CA PHE A 134 -6.63 1.14 5.26
C PHE A 134 -6.77 2.48 4.52
N LEU A 135 -5.98 2.71 3.46
CA LEU A 135 -5.94 3.96 2.72
C LEU A 135 -6.57 3.84 1.33
N ASN A 136 -7.36 4.84 0.93
CA ASN A 136 -7.95 4.93 -0.42
C ASN A 136 -6.90 4.89 -1.53
N VAL A 137 -5.74 5.52 -1.34
CA VAL A 137 -4.62 5.50 -2.30
C VAL A 137 -3.89 4.16 -2.36
N GLU A 138 -4.31 3.16 -1.58
CA GLU A 138 -3.88 1.76 -1.70
C GLU A 138 -5.04 0.85 -2.15
N ALA A 139 -6.27 1.37 -2.28
CA ALA A 139 -7.48 0.61 -2.57
C ALA A 139 -7.60 0.22 -4.06
N ILE A 140 -6.65 -0.56 -4.55
CA ILE A 140 -6.61 -1.04 -5.93
C ILE A 140 -5.93 -2.40 -6.03
N ALA A 141 -6.45 -3.24 -6.92
CA ALA A 141 -5.87 -4.51 -7.33
C ALA A 141 -5.79 -4.57 -8.86
N ALA A 142 -4.71 -5.12 -9.39
CA ALA A 142 -4.49 -5.28 -10.82
C ALA A 142 -4.03 -6.69 -11.10
N GLU A 143 -4.66 -7.37 -12.05
CA GLU A 143 -4.24 -8.70 -12.48
C GLU A 143 -2.74 -8.68 -12.82
N PHE A 144 -1.96 -9.69 -12.42
CA PHE A 144 -0.52 -9.72 -12.65
C PHE A 144 -0.16 -10.31 -14.02
N HIS A 145 -0.90 -11.31 -14.47
CA HIS A 145 -0.74 -11.94 -15.78
C HIS A 145 -1.76 -11.40 -16.78
N THR A 146 -1.35 -11.12 -18.01
CA THR A 146 -2.31 -10.77 -19.07
C THR A 146 -1.97 -11.52 -20.33
N ARG A 147 -3.00 -11.96 -21.05
CA ARG A 147 -2.83 -12.49 -22.41
C ARG A 147 -2.60 -11.33 -23.38
N PRO A 148 -1.76 -11.50 -24.43
CA PRO A 148 -1.61 -10.51 -25.49
C PRO A 148 -2.99 -10.09 -26.04
N GLY A 149 -3.18 -8.79 -26.29
CA GLY A 149 -4.43 -8.24 -26.81
C GLY A 149 -5.56 -8.07 -25.78
N ARG A 150 -5.43 -8.59 -24.55
CA ARG A 150 -6.42 -8.38 -23.48
C ARG A 150 -5.99 -7.26 -22.53
N ALA A 151 -6.91 -6.35 -22.27
CA ALA A 151 -6.71 -5.33 -21.26
C ALA A 151 -6.72 -5.99 -19.85
N ARG A 152 -5.69 -5.68 -19.04
CA ARG A 152 -5.51 -6.17 -17.65
C ARG A 152 -6.74 -5.94 -16.77
N THR A 153 -7.25 -6.92 -16.04
CA THR A 153 -8.37 -6.61 -15.14
C THR A 153 -7.90 -5.73 -13.97
N LEU A 154 -8.67 -4.69 -13.64
CA LEU A 154 -8.44 -3.83 -12.48
C LEU A 154 -9.68 -3.79 -11.60
N TYR A 155 -9.47 -3.73 -10.29
CA TYR A 155 -10.49 -3.48 -9.30
C TYR A 155 -10.04 -2.33 -8.41
N THR A 156 -10.93 -1.38 -8.13
CA THR A 156 -10.63 -0.17 -7.35
C THR A 156 -11.76 0.12 -6.39
N ARG A 157 -11.44 0.91 -5.36
CA ARG A 157 -12.44 1.56 -4.51
C ARG A 157 -11.95 2.95 -4.13
N GLY A 158 -12.36 3.97 -4.90
CA GLY A 158 -12.00 5.36 -4.62
C GLY A 158 -10.51 5.68 -4.79
N PHE A 159 -9.71 4.76 -5.33
CA PHE A 159 -8.27 4.95 -5.54
C PHE A 159 -8.00 6.07 -6.53
N PHE A 160 -8.61 6.02 -7.72
CA PHE A 160 -8.40 7.05 -8.74
C PHE A 160 -8.87 8.43 -8.27
N ARG A 161 -9.98 8.48 -7.53
CA ARG A 161 -10.45 9.70 -6.87
C ARG A 161 -9.41 10.26 -5.89
N GLY A 162 -8.85 9.43 -5.01
CA GLY A 162 -7.80 9.84 -4.07
C GLY A 162 -6.54 10.38 -4.77
N ILE A 163 -6.15 9.77 -5.90
CA ILE A 163 -5.05 10.27 -6.75
C ILE A 163 -5.39 11.62 -7.38
N GLN A 164 -6.59 11.76 -7.94
CA GLN A 164 -7.05 12.99 -8.61
C GLN A 164 -7.20 14.16 -7.63
N GLU A 165 -7.80 13.92 -6.47
CA GLU A 165 -7.99 14.92 -5.41
C GLU A 165 -6.72 15.19 -4.61
N ARG A 166 -5.65 14.40 -4.85
CA ARG A 166 -4.38 14.47 -4.10
C ARG A 166 -4.61 14.39 -2.59
N GLN A 167 -5.42 13.42 -2.18
CA GLN A 167 -5.84 13.23 -0.80
C GLN A 167 -5.71 11.77 -0.36
N VAL A 168 -5.01 11.56 0.75
CA VAL A 168 -4.95 10.30 1.48
C VAL A 168 -6.07 10.28 2.51
N GLU A 169 -6.96 9.30 2.42
CA GLU A 169 -8.13 9.18 3.29
C GLU A 169 -8.36 7.71 3.69
N ILE A 170 -9.07 7.49 4.80
CA ILE A 170 -9.44 6.15 5.28
C ILE A 170 -10.42 5.49 4.32
N ASN A 171 -10.09 4.27 3.91
CA ASN A 171 -10.96 3.36 3.17
C ASN A 171 -11.63 2.34 4.11
N LEU A 172 -10.85 1.50 4.80
CA LEU A 172 -11.31 0.61 5.88
C LEU A 172 -10.63 1.01 7.19
N GLU A 173 -11.41 1.40 8.20
CA GLU A 173 -10.86 1.95 9.45
C GLU A 173 -10.38 0.87 10.41
N ASP A 174 -11.11 -0.25 10.47
CA ASP A 174 -10.79 -1.40 11.31
C ASP A 174 -9.38 -1.91 11.04
N ASN A 175 -8.53 -1.87 12.07
CA ASN A 175 -7.16 -2.33 11.99
C ASN A 175 -6.61 -2.69 13.38
N PRO A 176 -5.87 -3.80 13.51
CA PRO A 176 -5.31 -4.21 14.80
C PRO A 176 -4.10 -3.35 15.23
N TYR A 177 -3.57 -2.49 14.34
CA TYR A 177 -2.35 -1.72 14.57
C TYR A 177 -2.52 -0.23 14.27
N PRO A 178 -3.26 0.52 15.12
CA PRO A 178 -3.48 1.95 14.93
C PRO A 178 -2.18 2.77 14.86
N ALA A 179 -1.15 2.39 15.64
CA ALA A 179 0.18 3.01 15.58
C ALA A 179 0.78 2.93 14.16
N LEU A 180 0.71 1.76 13.53
CA LEU A 180 1.20 1.55 12.17
C LEU A 180 0.37 2.32 11.15
N CYS A 181 -0.95 2.38 11.33
CA CYS A 181 -1.84 3.17 10.47
C CYS A 181 -1.47 4.66 10.47
N ILE A 182 -1.23 5.26 11.64
CA ILE A 182 -0.81 6.67 11.75
C ILE A 182 0.50 6.90 10.97
N VAL A 183 1.51 6.08 11.25
CA VAL A 183 2.84 6.18 10.64
C VAL A 183 2.75 6.01 9.12
N ARG A 184 2.03 4.99 8.65
CA ARG A 184 1.81 4.73 7.22
C ARG A 184 1.13 5.91 6.54
N SER A 185 0.13 6.51 7.18
CA SER A 185 -0.59 7.67 6.67
C SER A 185 0.32 8.89 6.50
N LEU A 186 1.10 9.21 7.53
CA LEU A 186 2.03 10.35 7.49
C LEU A 186 3.09 10.14 6.40
N ILE A 187 3.73 8.97 6.36
CA ILE A 187 4.74 8.64 5.35
C ILE A 187 4.16 8.67 3.94
N THR A 188 2.97 8.08 3.74
CA THR A 188 2.31 8.04 2.43
C THR A 188 1.94 9.45 1.97
N ALA A 189 1.34 10.26 2.83
CA ALA A 189 0.99 11.64 2.49
C ALA A 189 2.21 12.49 2.15
N GLN A 190 3.32 12.37 2.90
CA GLN A 190 4.56 13.07 2.57
C GLN A 190 5.19 12.60 1.26
N ARG A 191 5.28 11.28 1.06
CA ARG A 191 5.84 10.68 -0.17
C ARG A 191 5.06 11.12 -1.41
N LEU A 192 3.73 11.13 -1.33
CA LEU A 192 2.87 11.55 -2.44
C LEU A 192 2.71 13.07 -2.56
N ARG A 193 3.04 13.83 -1.52
CA ARG A 193 2.73 15.27 -1.38
C ARG A 193 1.22 15.52 -1.48
N PHE A 194 0.47 14.70 -0.77
CA PHE A 194 -1.00 14.73 -0.72
C PHE A 194 -1.46 15.27 0.63
N SER A 195 -2.69 15.79 0.66
CA SER A 195 -3.34 16.18 1.91
C SER A 195 -3.91 14.95 2.65
N LEU A 196 -4.10 15.06 3.95
CA LEU A 196 -4.81 14.07 4.77
C LEU A 196 -6.30 14.42 4.79
N GLY A 197 -7.18 13.47 4.48
CA GLY A 197 -8.62 13.65 4.52
C GLY A 197 -9.19 13.78 5.94
N PRO A 198 -10.41 14.33 6.11
CA PRO A 198 -10.97 14.62 7.43
C PRO A 198 -11.15 13.41 8.35
N ARG A 199 -11.49 12.22 7.83
CA ARG A 199 -11.63 11.02 8.68
C ARG A 199 -10.25 10.58 9.19
N LEU A 200 -9.26 10.58 8.30
CA LEU A 200 -7.89 10.25 8.65
C LEU A 200 -7.29 11.23 9.67
N VAL A 201 -7.56 12.52 9.53
CA VAL A 201 -7.16 13.53 10.52
C VAL A 201 -7.76 13.23 11.89
N ARG A 202 -9.07 12.93 11.96
CA ARG A 202 -9.73 12.55 13.22
C ARG A 202 -9.12 11.29 13.83
N PHE A 203 -8.86 10.27 13.01
CA PHE A 203 -8.23 9.03 13.45
C PHE A 203 -6.85 9.29 14.05
N ILE A 204 -6.00 10.06 13.35
CA ILE A 204 -4.66 10.41 13.86
C ILE A 204 -4.76 11.19 15.16
N MET A 205 -5.64 12.20 15.26
CA MET A 205 -5.82 12.97 16.49
C MET A 205 -6.30 12.11 17.66
N HIS A 206 -7.19 11.16 17.40
CA HIS A 206 -7.72 10.26 18.42
C HIS A 206 -6.61 9.34 18.95
N HIS A 207 -5.86 8.68 18.07
CA HIS A 207 -4.90 7.66 18.47
C HIS A 207 -3.53 8.24 18.88
N ALA A 208 -3.03 9.29 18.22
CA ALA A 208 -1.71 9.87 18.53
C ALA A 208 -1.65 10.55 19.90
N ARG A 209 -2.80 10.85 20.54
CA ARG A 209 -2.84 11.32 21.94
C ARG A 209 -2.62 10.20 22.96
N ARG A 210 -2.82 8.94 22.56
CA ARG A 210 -2.82 7.76 23.44
C ARG A 210 -1.60 6.88 23.23
N ILE A 211 -1.02 6.92 22.03
CA ILE A 211 0.12 6.10 21.64
C ILE A 211 1.41 6.92 21.86
N PRO A 212 2.37 6.43 22.66
CA PRO A 212 3.66 7.09 22.86
C PRO A 212 4.41 7.30 21.54
N ILE A 213 5.16 8.40 21.43
CA ILE A 213 5.91 8.71 20.21
C ILE A 213 7.00 7.67 19.92
N GLU A 214 7.54 7.08 20.98
CA GLU A 214 8.47 5.95 20.97
C GLU A 214 7.87 4.73 20.27
N GLU A 215 6.59 4.45 20.52
CA GLU A 215 5.89 3.32 19.91
C GLU A 215 5.69 3.56 18.40
N LEU A 216 5.34 4.80 18.02
CA LEU A 216 5.23 5.21 16.61
C LEU A 216 6.59 5.15 15.87
N GLU A 217 7.70 5.38 16.56
CA GLU A 217 9.04 5.20 16.00
C GLU A 217 9.42 3.71 15.92
N ALA A 218 9.21 2.95 16.99
CA ALA A 218 9.59 1.54 17.08
C ALA A 218 8.86 0.67 16.04
N ILE A 219 7.57 0.93 15.80
CA ILE A 219 6.79 0.16 14.83
C ILE A 219 7.36 0.29 13.40
N GLN A 220 8.00 1.42 13.07
CA GLN A 220 8.66 1.61 11.76
C GLN A 220 9.82 0.65 11.55
N ARG A 221 10.63 0.37 12.58
CA ARG A 221 11.73 -0.59 12.46
C ARG A 221 11.20 -1.98 12.16
N SER A 222 10.16 -2.41 12.86
CA SER A 222 9.55 -3.73 12.63
C SER A 222 8.92 -3.88 11.24
N HIS A 223 8.32 -2.80 10.70
CA HIS A 223 7.58 -2.86 9.44
C HIS A 223 8.42 -2.51 8.19
N TYR A 224 9.31 -1.51 8.31
CA TYR A 224 10.13 -1.01 7.20
C TYR A 224 11.60 -1.43 7.28
N GLY A 225 12.03 -2.07 8.38
CA GLY A 225 13.45 -2.34 8.65
C GLY A 225 14.28 -1.12 9.03
N ARG A 226 13.67 0.09 9.02
CA ARG A 226 14.34 1.36 9.32
C ARG A 226 13.34 2.41 9.81
N ILE A 227 13.85 3.42 10.51
CA ILE A 227 13.07 4.61 10.84
C ILE A 227 13.00 5.50 9.60
N ARG A 228 11.80 5.91 9.21
CA ARG A 228 11.54 6.86 8.12
C ARG A 228 11.15 8.25 8.64
N LEU A 229 10.48 8.29 9.79
CA LEU A 229 10.17 9.48 10.55
C LEU A 229 10.68 9.29 11.98
N ASN A 230 11.67 10.10 12.37
CA ASN A 230 12.18 10.09 13.74
C ASN A 230 11.16 10.72 14.71
N ARG A 231 11.40 10.60 16.03
CA ARG A 231 10.50 11.14 17.07
C ARG A 231 10.16 12.62 16.87
N HIS A 232 11.15 13.45 16.55
CA HIS A 232 10.93 14.88 16.33
C HIS A 232 10.01 15.13 15.14
N GLN A 233 10.24 14.45 14.02
CA GLN A 233 9.38 14.56 12.83
C GLN A 233 7.96 14.08 13.12
N LEU A 234 7.80 12.94 13.80
CA LEU A 234 6.49 12.43 14.20
C LEU A 234 5.76 13.41 15.13
N HIS A 235 6.45 13.95 16.12
CA HIS A 235 5.90 14.95 17.04
C HIS A 235 5.44 16.19 16.27
N THR A 236 6.31 16.78 15.46
CA THR A 236 6.01 17.96 14.65
C THR A 236 4.80 17.73 13.71
N LEU A 237 4.74 16.59 13.04
CA LEU A 237 3.62 16.26 12.15
C LEU A 237 2.30 16.08 12.92
N THR A 238 2.31 15.40 14.06
CA THR A 238 1.09 15.21 14.87
C THR A 238 0.58 16.50 15.50
N VAL A 239 1.47 17.43 15.86
CA VAL A 239 1.10 18.78 16.30
C VAL A 239 0.49 19.58 15.15
N LEU A 240 1.11 19.61 13.97
CA LEU A 240 0.59 20.31 12.80
C LEU A 240 -0.81 19.82 12.41
N VAL A 241 -1.04 18.50 12.43
CA VAL A 241 -2.36 17.92 12.18
C VAL A 241 -3.39 18.42 13.20
N ARG A 242 -3.02 18.54 14.47
CA ARG A 242 -3.90 19.02 15.54
C ARG A 242 -4.25 20.50 15.37
N GLU A 243 -3.26 21.36 15.11
CA GLU A 243 -3.45 22.80 14.93
C GLU A 243 -4.35 23.11 13.73
N GLN A 244 -4.11 22.45 12.60
CA GLN A 244 -4.93 22.66 11.40
C GLN A 244 -6.35 22.13 11.54
N ALA A 245 -6.57 21.12 12.40
CA ALA A 245 -7.90 20.58 12.68
C ALA A 245 -8.74 21.45 13.64
N SER A 246 -8.13 22.28 14.48
CA SER A 246 -8.86 23.13 15.44
C SER A 246 -9.67 24.28 14.81
N HIS A 247 -9.48 24.58 13.52
CA HIS A 247 -10.22 25.64 12.83
C HIS A 247 -11.58 25.14 12.26
N ILE A 248 -12.57 24.95 13.13
CA ILE A 248 -14.07 24.90 12.98
C ILE A 248 -14.72 24.06 11.85
N LYS A 249 -14.01 23.60 10.82
CA LYS A 249 -14.37 22.47 9.94
C LYS A 249 -13.08 21.72 9.65
N ILE A 250 -12.97 20.45 10.05
CA ILE A 250 -11.76 19.64 9.76
C ILE A 250 -11.59 19.58 8.24
N ARG A 251 -10.68 20.39 7.72
CA ARG A 251 -10.31 20.46 6.30
C ARG A 251 -9.12 19.53 6.03
N PRO A 252 -8.87 19.17 4.76
CA PRO A 252 -7.70 18.38 4.43
C PRO A 252 -6.39 19.06 4.85
N VAL A 253 -5.49 18.31 5.49
CA VAL A 253 -4.22 18.83 6.05
C VAL A 253 -3.07 18.57 5.10
N THR A 254 -2.34 19.61 4.69
CA THR A 254 -1.13 19.46 3.87
C THR A 254 0.10 19.34 4.76
N LEU A 255 0.91 18.29 4.53
CA LEU A 255 2.14 18.07 5.30
C LEU A 255 3.33 18.84 4.69
N PRO A 256 4.26 19.36 5.52
CA PRO A 256 5.49 19.98 5.05
C PRO A 256 6.41 18.96 4.36
N ARG A 257 7.30 19.46 3.48
CA ARG A 257 8.31 18.66 2.78
C ARG A 257 9.41 18.19 3.74
N GLU A 258 10.10 17.10 3.40
CA GLU A 258 11.18 16.54 4.24
C GLU A 258 12.27 17.57 4.59
N HIS A 259 12.73 18.39 3.64
CA HIS A 259 13.71 19.46 3.92
C HIS A 259 13.16 20.56 4.84
N GLN A 260 11.85 20.83 4.79
CA GLN A 260 11.21 21.80 5.68
C GLN A 260 11.08 21.27 7.11
N LEU A 261 11.01 19.94 7.28
CA LEU A 261 11.09 19.32 8.60
C LEU A 261 12.51 19.38 9.20
N ALA A 262 13.54 19.23 8.37
CA ALA A 262 14.93 19.31 8.83
C ALA A 262 15.29 20.71 9.36
N LEU A 263 14.81 21.77 8.70
CA LEU A 263 15.06 23.16 9.10
C LEU A 263 14.36 23.55 10.41
N ARG A 264 13.30 22.83 10.81
CA ARG A 264 12.60 23.06 12.08
C ARG A 264 13.28 22.39 13.28
N GLY A 265 14.37 21.64 13.06
CA GLY A 265 15.17 21.00 14.10
C GLY A 265 16.39 21.80 14.56
N VAL A 266 16.51 23.09 14.20
CA VAL A 266 17.63 23.98 14.58
C VAL A 266 17.16 25.15 15.48
N ALA A 267 16.02 25.01 16.16
CA ALA A 267 15.51 25.98 17.12
C ALA A 267 15.15 25.28 18.43
#